data_AF-A0A8T8K9A5-F1
#
_entry.id   AF-A0A8T8K9A5-F1
#
_cell.length_a   1.000
_cell.length_b   1.000
_cell.length_c   1.000
_cell.angle_alpha   90.00
_cell.angle_beta   90.00
_cell.angle_gamma   90.00
#
_symmetry.space_group_name_H-M   'P 1'
#
loop_
_entity.id
_entity.type
_entity.pdbx_description
1 polymer ?
#
loop_
_entity_poly.entity_id
_entity_poly.type
_entity_poly.pdbx_seq_one_letter_code
_entity_poly.pdbx_strand_id
1 'polypeptide(L)'
;MSRKKSKNTGLGLGLEALIKSKTREKVENEAPSSPKKLEKEDKEISPGPDESNLKMVASEVKKNPRITLWSARSAAVLRYLKKTRPEFSISKEASKLIEDAVQEKYPEIWEMFSDIK
;
A
#
# COMPACT_ATOMS: atom_id res chain seq x y z
N MET A 1 -40.62 32.38 32.59
CA MET A 1 -40.58 30.97 33.06
C MET A 1 -40.36 30.07 31.85
N SER A 2 -39.24 29.36 31.74
CA SER A 2 -39.02 28.37 30.67
C SER A 2 -38.59 27.04 31.29
N ARG A 3 -39.30 25.95 30.98
CA ARG A 3 -39.14 24.62 31.57
C ARG A 3 -38.03 23.83 30.87
N LYS A 4 -37.22 23.11 31.67
CA LYS A 4 -36.13 22.16 31.34
C LYS A 4 -36.54 21.03 30.38
N LYS A 5 -35.60 20.54 29.54
CA LYS A 5 -35.58 19.13 29.10
C LYS A 5 -34.41 18.40 29.76
N SER A 6 -34.75 17.44 30.62
CA SER A 6 -33.84 16.47 31.23
C SER A 6 -33.34 15.46 30.19
N LYS A 7 -32.06 15.13 30.19
CA LYS A 7 -31.53 14.01 29.41
C LYS A 7 -31.94 12.72 30.13
N ASN A 8 -32.82 11.93 29.51
CA ASN A 8 -33.20 10.60 29.99
C ASN A 8 -31.99 9.66 29.95
N THR A 9 -31.33 9.47 31.09
CA THR A 9 -30.50 8.29 31.36
C THR A 9 -31.38 7.25 32.06
N GLY A 10 -32.34 6.70 31.32
CA GLY A 10 -33.18 5.60 31.79
C GLY A 10 -32.48 4.26 31.58
N LEU A 11 -32.67 3.32 32.51
CA LEU A 11 -32.23 1.92 32.50
C LEU A 11 -32.93 1.07 31.41
N GLY A 12 -33.10 1.63 30.21
CA GLY A 12 -33.80 1.04 29.06
C GLY A 12 -32.92 0.96 27.80
N LEU A 13 -31.59 1.05 27.96
CA LEU A 13 -30.62 0.86 26.89
C LEU A 13 -30.40 -0.65 26.65
N GLY A 14 -31.45 -1.34 26.21
CA GLY A 14 -31.42 -2.77 25.89
C GLY A 14 -30.49 -3.12 24.71
N LEU A 15 -30.90 -4.11 23.91
CA LEU A 15 -30.11 -4.73 22.83
C LEU A 15 -29.34 -3.75 21.92
N GLU A 16 -29.84 -2.53 21.72
CA GLU A 16 -29.19 -1.41 21.02
C GLU A 16 -27.78 -1.08 21.50
N ALA A 17 -27.52 -1.08 22.82
CA ALA A 17 -26.18 -0.81 23.36
C ALA A 17 -25.20 -1.94 23.01
N LEU A 18 -25.69 -3.18 22.95
CA LEU A 18 -24.91 -4.37 22.60
C LEU A 18 -24.66 -4.47 21.08
N ILE A 19 -25.61 -4.04 20.26
CA ILE A 19 -25.43 -3.93 18.81
C ILE A 19 -24.39 -2.84 18.49
N LYS A 20 -24.43 -1.70 19.21
CA LYS A 20 -23.46 -0.62 19.05
C LYS A 20 -22.05 -1.00 19.48
N SER A 21 -21.88 -1.88 20.47
CA SER A 21 -20.55 -2.41 20.82
C SER A 21 -20.07 -3.45 19.79
N LYS A 22 -20.94 -4.35 19.32
CA LYS A 22 -20.60 -5.36 18.29
C LYS A 22 -20.18 -4.74 16.95
N THR A 23 -20.83 -3.64 16.56
CA THR A 23 -20.47 -2.89 15.35
C THR A 23 -19.16 -2.10 15.49
N ARG A 24 -18.70 -1.83 16.72
CA ARG A 24 -17.41 -1.16 16.95
C ARG A 24 -16.21 -2.10 16.88
N GLU A 25 -16.37 -3.37 17.25
CA GLU A 25 -15.28 -4.36 17.17
C GLU A 25 -15.12 -5.01 15.79
N LYS A 26 -16.09 -4.85 14.87
CA LYS A 26 -16.08 -5.50 13.55
C LYS A 26 -15.64 -4.59 12.38
N VAL A 27 -14.94 -3.48 12.66
CA VAL A 27 -14.47 -2.53 11.63
C VAL A 27 -12.94 -2.53 11.45
N GLU A 28 -12.18 -3.36 12.17
CA GLU A 28 -10.71 -3.46 11.96
C GLU A 28 -10.28 -4.56 10.97
N ASN A 29 -11.20 -5.24 10.27
CA ASN A 29 -10.85 -6.21 9.23
C ASN A 29 -11.73 -6.06 7.99
N GLU A 30 -11.74 -4.88 7.41
CA GLU A 30 -12.23 -4.67 6.04
C GLU A 30 -11.07 -4.06 5.25
N ALA A 31 -10.68 -4.76 4.18
CA ALA A 31 -9.71 -4.31 3.19
C ALA A 31 -9.99 -2.86 2.76
N PRO A 32 -8.97 -2.04 2.43
CA PRO A 32 -9.23 -0.72 1.87
C PRO A 32 -9.80 -0.86 0.45
N SER A 33 -11.13 -0.88 0.37
CA SER A 33 -11.94 -0.59 -0.81
C SER A 33 -11.99 0.92 -0.99
N SER A 34 -11.02 1.46 -1.73
CA SER A 34 -11.14 2.73 -2.44
C SER A 34 -9.98 2.82 -3.42
N PRO A 35 -10.20 2.70 -4.75
CA PRO A 35 -9.22 3.16 -5.70
C PRO A 35 -9.12 4.68 -5.53
N LYS A 36 -8.09 5.13 -4.79
CA LYS A 36 -7.66 6.52 -4.90
C LYS A 36 -7.30 6.71 -6.36
N LYS A 37 -8.16 7.47 -7.04
CA LYS A 37 -7.98 8.13 -8.32
C LYS A 37 -6.50 8.48 -8.49
N LEU A 38 -5.77 7.61 -9.20
CA LEU A 38 -4.49 7.94 -9.78
C LEU A 38 -4.83 8.97 -10.86
N GLU A 39 -4.70 10.23 -10.49
CA GLU A 39 -4.70 11.31 -11.47
C GLU A 39 -3.54 11.02 -12.39
N LYS A 40 -3.89 10.62 -13.62
CA LYS A 40 -2.97 10.55 -14.73
C LYS A 40 -2.52 11.97 -15.01
N GLU A 41 -1.43 12.38 -14.40
CA GLU A 41 -0.58 13.39 -15.00
C GLU A 41 0.16 12.69 -16.13
N ASP A 42 -0.48 12.63 -17.30
CA ASP A 42 0.19 12.31 -18.55
C ASP A 42 1.09 13.51 -18.89
N LYS A 43 2.21 13.65 -18.15
CA LYS A 43 3.33 14.45 -18.63
C LYS A 43 3.89 13.67 -19.81
N GLU A 44 3.84 14.28 -20.99
CA GLU A 44 4.52 13.79 -22.18
C GLU A 44 6.00 13.56 -21.82
N ILE A 45 6.37 12.29 -21.66
CA ILE A 45 7.75 11.89 -21.40
C ILE A 45 8.47 12.05 -22.74
N SER A 46 9.37 13.02 -22.81
CA SER A 46 10.27 13.19 -23.94
C SER A 46 11.04 11.87 -24.15
N PRO A 47 11.20 11.38 -25.39
CA PRO A 47 11.83 10.08 -25.67
C PRO A 47 13.37 10.16 -25.65
N GLY A 48 13.94 10.94 -24.73
CA GLY A 48 15.39 11.10 -24.57
C GLY A 48 15.84 10.81 -23.13
N PRO A 49 17.06 10.30 -22.91
CA PRO A 49 17.66 10.20 -21.59
C PRO A 49 18.03 11.61 -21.11
N ASP A 50 17.02 12.36 -20.66
CA ASP A 50 17.25 13.64 -20.01
C ASP A 50 17.96 13.37 -18.67
N GLU A 51 19.24 13.76 -18.55
CA GLU A 51 20.02 13.59 -17.32
C GLU A 51 19.32 14.18 -16.09
N SER A 52 18.47 15.18 -16.29
CA SER A 52 17.62 15.79 -15.26
C SER A 52 16.61 14.79 -14.68
N ASN A 53 15.97 13.97 -15.53
CA ASN A 53 15.01 12.95 -15.09
C ASN A 53 15.72 11.85 -14.29
N LEU A 54 16.90 11.41 -14.73
CA LEU A 54 17.71 10.43 -13.99
C LEU A 54 18.08 10.92 -12.59
N LYS A 55 18.55 12.17 -12.48
CA LYS A 55 18.92 12.78 -11.18
C LYS A 55 17.72 12.95 -10.26
N MET A 56 16.57 13.33 -10.82
CA MET A 56 15.32 13.48 -10.07
C MET A 56 14.86 12.14 -9.50
N VAL A 57 14.76 11.11 -10.35
CA VAL A 57 14.38 9.75 -9.94
C VAL A 57 15.35 9.19 -8.91
N ALA A 58 16.66 9.33 -9.11
CA ALA A 58 17.67 8.89 -8.13
C ALA A 58 17.50 9.58 -6.77
N SER A 59 17.12 10.86 -6.76
CA SER A 59 16.88 11.62 -5.52
C SER A 59 15.59 11.20 -4.82
N GLU A 60 14.55 10.84 -5.57
CA GLU A 60 13.30 10.31 -5.03
C GLU A 60 13.48 8.93 -4.40
N VAL A 61 14.20 8.03 -5.10
CA VAL A 61 14.50 6.69 -4.60
C VAL A 61 15.33 6.74 -3.33
N LYS A 62 16.31 7.65 -3.24
CA LYS A 62 17.09 7.87 -2.01
C LYS A 62 16.23 8.31 -0.81
N LYS A 63 15.14 9.05 -1.06
CA LYS A 63 14.21 9.47 0.00
C LYS A 63 13.24 8.36 0.39
N ASN A 64 12.72 7.62 -0.59
CA ASN A 64 11.77 6.55 -0.38
C ASN A 64 11.94 5.44 -1.44
N PRO A 65 12.70 4.37 -1.13
CA PRO A 65 12.93 3.28 -2.07
C PRO A 65 11.74 2.31 -2.17
N ARG A 66 10.67 2.52 -1.38
CA ARG A 66 9.59 1.56 -1.27
C ARG A 66 8.58 1.71 -2.42
N ILE A 67 8.47 0.67 -3.23
CA ILE A 67 7.38 0.50 -4.19
C ILE A 67 6.24 -0.35 -3.60
N THR A 68 4.99 -0.06 -3.96
CA THR A 68 3.82 -0.88 -3.58
C THR A 68 3.28 -1.61 -4.81
N LEU A 69 3.05 -2.93 -4.69
CA LEU A 69 2.53 -3.78 -5.76
C LEU A 69 1.10 -4.23 -5.47
N TRP A 70 0.20 -4.13 -6.46
CA TRP A 70 -1.23 -4.49 -6.37
C TRP A 70 -1.58 -5.78 -7.12
N SER A 71 -0.74 -6.81 -7.01
CA SER A 71 -1.03 -8.13 -7.62
C SER A 71 -1.65 -9.09 -6.59
N ALA A 72 -2.94 -9.40 -6.75
CA ALA A 72 -3.64 -10.35 -5.89
C ALA A 72 -3.02 -11.75 -5.95
N ARG A 73 -2.62 -12.21 -7.15
CA ARG A 73 -2.00 -13.52 -7.35
C ARG A 73 -0.63 -13.60 -6.67
N SER A 74 0.22 -12.60 -6.89
CA SER A 74 1.55 -12.55 -6.28
C SER A 74 1.45 -12.46 -4.75
N ALA A 75 0.52 -11.66 -4.23
CA ALA A 75 0.28 -11.56 -2.80
C ALA A 75 -0.18 -12.89 -2.18
N ALA A 76 -1.08 -13.62 -2.85
CA ALA A 76 -1.53 -14.93 -2.39
C ALA A 76 -0.38 -15.94 -2.32
N VAL A 77 0.44 -16.04 -3.37
CA VAL A 77 1.59 -16.95 -3.42
C VAL A 77 2.62 -16.63 -2.33
N LEU A 78 3.03 -15.37 -2.20
CA LEU A 78 4.04 -14.97 -1.21
C LEU A 78 3.54 -15.18 0.23
N ARG A 79 2.24 -14.93 0.49
CA ARG A 79 1.63 -15.18 1.80
C ARG A 79 1.50 -16.67 2.10
N TYR A 80 1.22 -17.49 1.08
CA TYR A 80 1.20 -18.93 1.22
C TYR A 80 2.59 -19.46 1.57
N LEU A 81 3.63 -19.05 0.84
CA LEU A 81 5.01 -19.44 1.11
C LEU A 81 5.48 -19.05 2.52
N LYS A 82 5.07 -17.87 3.01
CA LYS A 82 5.33 -17.44 4.39
C LYS A 82 4.72 -18.36 5.44
N LYS A 83 3.56 -18.96 5.17
CA LYS A 83 2.89 -19.89 6.10
C LYS A 83 3.50 -21.28 6.05
N THR A 84 4.01 -21.71 4.89
CA THR A 84 4.46 -23.09 4.66
C THR A 84 5.94 -23.32 4.94
N ARG A 85 6.78 -22.27 4.81
CA ARG A 85 8.23 -22.39 5.01
C ARG A 85 8.66 -21.58 6.23
N PRO A 86 9.39 -22.19 7.20
CA PRO A 86 10.00 -21.42 8.28
C PRO A 86 11.00 -20.41 7.69
N GLU A 87 11.14 -19.25 8.34
CA GLU A 87 12.08 -18.17 7.98
C GLU A 87 11.85 -17.46 6.63
N PHE A 88 10.70 -17.68 5.97
CA PHE A 88 10.41 -17.02 4.69
C PHE A 88 10.09 -15.53 4.85
N SER A 89 10.91 -14.67 4.22
CA SER A 89 10.70 -13.22 4.17
C SER A 89 10.09 -12.81 2.84
N ILE A 90 8.80 -12.43 2.88
CA ILE A 90 8.05 -11.93 1.71
C ILE A 90 8.79 -10.78 1.03
N SER A 91 9.28 -9.81 1.80
CA SER A 91 9.92 -8.61 1.23
C SER A 91 11.22 -8.97 0.52
N LYS A 92 12.05 -9.85 1.10
CA LYS A 92 13.35 -10.24 0.53
C LYS A 92 13.17 -10.96 -0.81
N GLU A 93 12.24 -11.91 -0.86
CA GLU A 93 11.92 -12.65 -2.08
C GLU A 93 11.25 -11.76 -3.13
N ALA A 94 10.33 -10.89 -2.72
CA ALA A 94 9.69 -9.94 -3.63
C ALA A 94 10.71 -8.97 -4.24
N SER A 95 11.64 -8.42 -3.45
CA SER A 95 12.71 -7.56 -3.95
C SER A 95 13.53 -8.28 -5.01
N LYS A 96 14.02 -9.49 -4.71
CA LYS A 96 14.83 -10.27 -5.67
C LYS A 96 14.07 -10.55 -6.97
N LEU A 97 12.82 -11.01 -6.88
CA LEU A 97 12.00 -11.28 -8.06
C LEU A 97 11.77 -10.04 -8.93
N ILE A 98 11.66 -8.87 -8.31
CA ILE A 98 11.50 -7.61 -9.04
C ILE A 98 12.82 -7.19 -9.69
N GLU A 99 13.93 -7.26 -8.97
CA GLU A 99 15.27 -6.93 -9.49
C GLU A 99 15.59 -7.79 -10.71
N ASP A 100 15.46 -9.12 -10.60
CA ASP A 100 15.71 -10.07 -11.68
C ASP A 100 14.82 -9.75 -12.91
N ALA A 101 13.52 -9.51 -12.69
CA ALA A 101 12.58 -9.25 -13.78
C ALA A 101 12.74 -7.87 -14.44
N VAL A 102 13.17 -6.85 -13.70
CA VAL A 102 13.43 -5.51 -14.25
C VAL A 102 14.73 -5.50 -15.03
N GLN A 103 15.78 -6.14 -14.51
CA GLN A 103 17.06 -6.28 -15.20
C GLN A 103 16.91 -7.01 -16.54
N GLU A 104 16.12 -8.09 -16.59
CA GLU A 104 15.86 -8.84 -17.83
C GLU A 104 15.07 -8.01 -18.85
N LYS A 105 14.09 -7.21 -18.41
CA LYS A 105 13.21 -6.44 -19.31
C LYS A 105 13.82 -5.13 -19.80
N TYR A 106 14.64 -4.48 -18.98
CA TYR A 106 15.17 -3.14 -19.26
C TYR A 106 16.67 -3.05 -18.90
N PRO A 107 17.54 -3.82 -19.57
CA PRO A 107 18.96 -3.86 -19.24
C PRO A 107 19.66 -2.50 -19.42
N GLU A 108 19.35 -1.78 -20.49
CA GLU A 108 19.96 -0.47 -20.78
C GLU A 108 19.62 0.58 -19.71
N ILE A 109 18.36 0.60 -19.24
CA ILE A 109 17.90 1.53 -18.19
C ILE A 109 18.48 1.12 -16.84
N TRP A 110 18.59 -0.19 -16.58
CA TRP A 110 19.18 -0.72 -15.36
C TRP A 110 20.63 -0.26 -15.17
N GLU A 111 21.42 -0.27 -16.25
CA GLU A 111 22.81 0.21 -16.24
C GLU A 111 22.91 1.71 -15.91
N MET A 112 21.95 2.53 -16.32
CA MET A 112 21.94 3.97 -15.99
C MET A 112 21.83 4.25 -14.49
N PHE A 113 21.32 3.29 -13.71
CA PHE A 113 21.15 3.40 -12.26
C PHE A 113 22.12 2.52 -11.47
N SER A 114 23.21 2.03 -12.09
CA SER A 114 24.21 1.17 -11.43
C SER A 114 24.85 1.78 -10.18
N ASP A 115 24.82 3.11 -10.08
CA ASP A 115 25.43 3.87 -8.98
C ASP A 115 24.53 3.93 -7.73
N ILE A 116 23.28 3.48 -7.83
CA ILE A 116 22.35 3.41 -6.70
C ILE A 116 22.63 2.12 -5.90
N LYS A 117 23.07 2.29 -4.64
CA LYS A 117 23.36 1.22 -3.68
C LYS A 117 22.45 1.31 -2.45
#